data_AF-A0A6G6Y817-F1
#
_entry.id   AF-A0A6G6Y817-F1
#
_cell.length_a   1.000
_cell.length_b   1.000
_cell.length_c   1.000
_cell.angle_alpha   90.00
_cell.angle_beta   90.00
_cell.angle_gamma   90.00
#
_symmetry.space_group_name_H-M   'P 1'
#
loop_
_entity.id
_entity.type
_entity.pdbx_description
1 polymer ?
#
loop_
_entity_poly.entity_id
_entity_poly.type
_entity_poly.pdbx_seq_one_letter_code
_entity_poly.pdbx_strand_id
1 'polypeptide(L)'
;MSTDAADAVEAKPDIGAFAPLRQPVFRRIWSSSLLSNFGQLILGVGAAWEMARLTNDSADMVALVQTALMLPLMLVAVPAGAIADMFDRRKVAMAGLAFAVASAGTLTLLAYSGAISPWMLLGFCALIGAGVALYAPAWQASIREQVTPDQLPAAVALGSISYNVARSFGPAIGGVIVMVLGAKAAFGVNAVCYIPLLFSFFLWRRPQVPSRLPPERMDRAIVAGARYAIHSPPIRTVLIRALIFGLVGASVAALTPIIAREMLNGTAGTYGVLLGVYGVGAVAGALTTSNVREKLKAETAVALCAIVSGIAVIVMGLSHSMIITCLAMGVSGAAWMLLISLLNVGVQLSAPRWVTARALSWFQSALTGGIAFGAAIWGAVANQLGVGEAMVVSGVLTIASVAIGFILPVPRVGNDELETIELAHEPEVALALTPRSGPVVVEIDYRVDPAEARNFYNAMRDLMRARKRNGAFDWSIARDIADPEQWTERYHCPTWADYLRLRERFTEADRALQEAVNAYITEPSRVRRRLERPFGSVRWRADTPDPHIDPITVYPN
;
A
#
# COMPACT_ATOMS: atom_id res chain seq x y z
N MET A 1 -30.31 5.06 -53.90
CA MET A 1 -28.90 5.07 -53.48
C MET A 1 -28.83 5.69 -52.09
N SER A 2 -29.29 4.94 -51.10
CA SER A 2 -29.23 5.21 -49.67
C SER A 2 -29.70 3.94 -48.96
N THR A 3 -29.30 3.78 -47.69
CA THR A 3 -29.56 2.67 -46.75
C THR A 3 -28.62 1.46 -46.85
N ASP A 4 -27.45 1.59 -46.22
CA ASP A 4 -26.67 0.48 -45.64
C ASP A 4 -25.79 1.01 -44.49
N ALA A 5 -26.43 1.67 -43.52
CA ALA A 5 -25.76 2.19 -42.32
C ALA A 5 -26.68 2.08 -41.11
N ALA A 6 -27.19 0.88 -40.83
CA ALA A 6 -27.87 0.56 -39.59
C ALA A 6 -27.85 -0.96 -39.40
N ASP A 7 -26.76 -1.48 -38.83
CA ASP A 7 -26.73 -2.71 -38.03
C ASP A 7 -25.31 -2.98 -37.53
N ALA A 8 -24.72 -2.01 -36.83
CA ALA A 8 -23.69 -2.33 -35.85
C ALA A 8 -24.41 -2.69 -34.56
N VAL A 9 -24.77 -3.97 -34.43
CA VAL A 9 -25.32 -4.52 -33.18
C VAL A 9 -24.34 -4.21 -32.06
N GLU A 10 -24.68 -3.23 -31.23
CA GLU A 10 -23.96 -2.87 -30.03
C GLU A 10 -24.06 -4.07 -29.07
N ALA A 11 -23.03 -4.92 -29.09
CA ALA A 11 -22.98 -6.12 -28.28
C ALA A 11 -23.11 -5.71 -26.81
N LYS A 12 -24.22 -6.12 -26.18
CA LYS A 12 -24.54 -5.85 -24.78
C LYS A 12 -23.31 -6.10 -23.90
N PRO A 13 -22.88 -5.14 -23.06
CA PRO A 13 -21.69 -5.30 -22.25
C PRO A 13 -21.82 -6.57 -21.41
N ASP A 14 -20.83 -7.46 -21.50
CA ASP A 14 -20.79 -8.71 -20.74
C ASP A 14 -20.29 -8.39 -19.32
N ILE A 15 -21.24 -8.20 -18.39
CA ILE A 15 -21.01 -7.72 -17.01
C ILE A 15 -20.88 -8.88 -16.00
N GLY A 16 -20.72 -10.13 -16.48
CA GLY A 16 -20.57 -11.29 -15.60
C GLY A 16 -19.30 -11.23 -14.73
N ALA A 17 -19.34 -11.79 -13.51
CA ALA A 17 -18.18 -11.86 -12.61
C ALA A 17 -16.96 -12.58 -13.23
N PHE A 18 -17.19 -13.47 -14.20
CA PHE A 18 -16.16 -14.19 -14.95
C PHE A 18 -15.96 -13.67 -16.38
N ALA A 19 -16.68 -12.62 -16.79
CA ALA A 19 -16.55 -12.03 -18.12
C ALA A 19 -15.10 -11.61 -18.46
N PRO A 20 -14.28 -11.10 -17.53
CA PRO A 20 -12.87 -10.82 -17.81
C PRO A 20 -12.07 -12.03 -18.32
N LEU A 21 -12.39 -13.27 -17.90
CA LEU A 21 -11.70 -14.49 -18.35
C LEU A 21 -11.99 -14.85 -19.81
N ARG A 22 -12.96 -14.21 -20.46
CA ARG A 22 -13.19 -14.34 -21.90
C ARG A 22 -12.13 -13.57 -22.70
N GLN A 23 -11.57 -12.49 -22.12
CA GLN A 23 -10.46 -11.77 -22.74
C GLN A 23 -9.20 -12.64 -22.73
N PRO A 24 -8.64 -13.01 -23.90
CA PRO A 24 -7.57 -14.02 -23.99
C PRO A 24 -6.28 -13.56 -23.30
N VAL A 25 -5.97 -12.26 -23.37
CA VAL A 25 -4.82 -11.67 -22.68
C VAL A 25 -5.00 -11.75 -21.17
N PHE A 26 -6.15 -11.28 -20.66
CA PHE A 26 -6.46 -11.33 -19.24
C PHE A 26 -6.42 -12.76 -18.70
N ARG A 27 -7.09 -13.71 -19.38
CA ARG A 27 -7.11 -15.11 -18.98
C ARG A 27 -5.70 -15.69 -18.82
N ARG A 28 -4.82 -15.45 -19.81
CA ARG A 28 -3.45 -15.98 -19.81
C ARG A 28 -2.60 -15.41 -18.67
N ILE A 29 -2.66 -14.10 -18.45
CA ILE A 29 -1.86 -13.48 -17.38
C ILE A 29 -2.47 -13.81 -16.01
N TRP A 30 -3.79 -13.84 -15.88
CA TRP A 30 -4.49 -14.23 -14.64
C TRP A 30 -4.18 -15.68 -14.23
N SER A 31 -4.26 -16.65 -15.15
CA SER A 31 -3.95 -18.05 -14.84
C SER A 31 -2.48 -18.23 -14.45
N SER A 32 -1.59 -17.50 -15.10
CA SER A 32 -0.17 -17.50 -14.78
C SER A 32 0.13 -16.82 -13.43
N SER A 33 -0.60 -15.75 -13.11
CA SER A 33 -0.52 -15.05 -11.83
C SER A 33 -0.98 -15.93 -10.68
N LEU A 34 -2.06 -16.70 -10.87
CA LEU A 34 -2.51 -17.71 -9.91
C LEU A 34 -1.40 -18.73 -9.60
N LEU A 35 -0.74 -19.26 -10.63
CA LEU A 35 0.36 -20.19 -10.46
C LEU A 35 1.57 -19.55 -9.75
N SER A 36 1.91 -18.30 -10.09
CA SER A 36 2.96 -17.54 -9.41
C SER A 36 2.64 -17.30 -7.93
N ASN A 37 1.38 -16.99 -7.59
CA ASN A 37 0.95 -16.86 -6.19
C ASN A 37 1.10 -18.20 -5.44
N PHE A 38 0.77 -19.33 -6.07
CA PHE A 38 1.03 -20.66 -5.50
C PHE A 38 2.52 -20.87 -5.23
N GLY A 39 3.37 -20.58 -6.21
CA GLY A 39 4.82 -20.67 -6.07
C GLY A 39 5.34 -19.88 -4.86
N GLN A 40 4.92 -18.62 -4.75
CA GLN A 40 5.34 -17.74 -3.66
C GLN A 40 4.99 -18.31 -2.27
N LEU A 41 3.82 -18.90 -2.11
CA LEU A 41 3.39 -19.45 -0.83
C LEU A 41 4.00 -20.81 -0.53
N ILE A 42 4.22 -21.63 -1.56
CA ILE A 42 4.99 -22.88 -1.45
C ILE A 42 6.43 -22.59 -1.02
N LEU A 43 7.07 -21.55 -1.58
CA LEU A 43 8.38 -21.07 -1.14
C LEU A 43 8.36 -20.70 0.35
N GLY A 44 7.38 -19.93 0.80
CA GLY A 44 7.26 -19.54 2.21
C GLY A 44 7.23 -20.76 3.14
N VAL A 45 6.43 -21.77 2.79
CA VAL A 45 6.34 -23.02 3.56
C VAL A 45 7.67 -23.78 3.57
N GLY A 46 8.27 -23.96 2.38
CA GLY A 46 9.55 -24.66 2.26
C GLY A 46 10.69 -23.95 2.98
N ALA A 47 10.76 -22.62 2.88
CA ALA A 47 11.82 -21.82 3.49
C ALA A 47 11.72 -21.83 5.02
N ALA A 48 10.52 -21.67 5.57
CA ALA A 48 10.32 -21.73 7.02
C ALA A 48 10.65 -23.12 7.58
N TRP A 49 10.22 -24.18 6.88
CA TRP A 49 10.51 -25.56 7.30
C TRP A 49 12.00 -25.91 7.18
N GLU A 50 12.66 -25.53 6.07
CA GLU A 50 14.09 -25.78 5.89
C GLU A 50 14.92 -24.99 6.88
N MET A 51 14.52 -23.75 7.20
CA MET A 51 15.19 -22.96 8.23
C MET A 51 15.15 -23.67 9.58
N ALA A 52 13.97 -24.13 10.00
CA ALA A 52 13.81 -24.87 11.26
C ALA A 52 14.70 -26.12 11.29
N ARG A 53 14.90 -26.79 10.15
CA ARG A 53 15.81 -27.93 10.03
C ARG A 53 17.30 -27.51 10.11
N LEU A 54 17.68 -26.41 9.46
CA LEU A 54 19.07 -25.95 9.40
C LEU A 54 19.56 -25.36 10.73
N THR A 55 18.66 -24.82 11.54
CA THR A 55 19.00 -24.11 12.78
C THR A 55 18.58 -24.85 14.05
N ASN A 56 18.26 -26.15 13.95
CA ASN A 56 17.77 -26.95 15.08
C ASN A 56 16.61 -26.26 15.83
N ASP A 57 15.60 -25.85 15.07
CA ASP A 57 14.36 -25.24 15.58
C ASP A 57 14.51 -23.86 16.26
N SER A 58 15.64 -23.16 16.02
CA SER A 58 15.84 -21.78 16.46
C SER A 58 14.71 -20.84 16.00
N ALA A 59 13.92 -20.35 16.95
CA ALA A 59 12.69 -19.62 16.66
C ALA A 59 12.93 -18.25 16.00
N ASP A 60 14.01 -17.60 16.37
CA ASP A 60 14.47 -16.34 15.78
C ASP A 60 14.79 -16.48 14.28
N MET A 61 15.53 -17.51 13.88
CA MET A 61 15.93 -17.75 12.50
C MET A 61 14.74 -18.12 11.63
N VAL A 62 13.84 -18.98 12.13
CA VAL A 62 12.60 -19.35 11.43
C VAL A 62 11.73 -18.11 11.21
N ALA A 63 11.58 -17.27 12.24
CA ALA A 63 10.80 -16.04 12.13
C ALA A 63 11.43 -15.03 11.16
N LEU A 64 12.77 -14.94 11.11
CA LEU A 64 13.49 -14.09 10.17
C LEU A 64 13.21 -14.45 8.70
N VAL A 65 12.74 -15.66 8.38
CA VAL A 65 12.28 -16.01 7.02
C VAL A 65 11.14 -15.09 6.58
N GLN A 66 10.18 -14.82 7.47
CA GLN A 66 9.09 -13.89 7.15
C GLN A 66 9.58 -12.45 7.06
N THR A 67 10.51 -12.05 7.92
CA THR A 67 11.19 -10.75 7.80
C THR A 67 11.87 -10.61 6.44
N ALA A 68 12.62 -11.62 6.00
CA ALA A 68 13.31 -11.61 4.72
C ALA A 68 12.34 -11.51 3.54
N LEU A 69 11.18 -12.19 3.59
CA LEU A 69 10.18 -12.09 2.53
C LEU A 69 9.45 -10.73 2.52
N MET A 70 9.19 -10.12 3.69
CA MET A 70 8.34 -8.93 3.80
C MET A 70 9.11 -7.60 3.82
N LEU A 71 10.35 -7.57 4.30
CA LEU A 71 11.16 -6.36 4.38
C LEU A 71 11.44 -5.73 3.00
N PRO A 72 11.77 -6.49 1.95
CA PRO A 72 11.91 -5.91 0.61
C PRO A 72 10.60 -5.33 0.10
N LEU A 73 9.47 -5.98 0.39
CA LEU A 73 8.15 -5.46 0.02
C LEU A 73 7.89 -4.10 0.69
N MET A 74 8.24 -3.94 1.97
CA MET A 74 8.16 -2.64 2.65
C MET A 74 9.01 -1.58 1.95
N LEU A 75 10.30 -1.88 1.71
CA LEU A 75 11.24 -0.90 1.16
C LEU A 75 10.93 -0.53 -0.28
N VAL A 76 10.42 -1.48 -1.06
CA VAL A 76 10.21 -1.35 -2.51
C VAL A 76 8.77 -0.97 -2.85
N ALA A 77 7.78 -1.15 -1.98
CA ALA A 77 6.38 -0.81 -2.26
C ALA A 77 6.16 0.66 -2.67
N VAL A 78 6.85 1.60 -2.00
CA VAL A 78 6.71 3.03 -2.29
C VAL A 78 7.48 3.42 -3.57
N PRO A 79 8.78 3.06 -3.74
CA PRO A 79 9.51 3.37 -4.98
C PRO A 79 8.97 2.65 -6.22
N ALA A 80 8.50 1.40 -6.09
CA ALA A 80 8.08 0.59 -7.25
C ALA A 80 6.86 1.18 -7.96
N GLY A 81 5.96 1.84 -7.24
CA GLY A 81 4.85 2.59 -7.85
C GLY A 81 5.35 3.70 -8.78
N ALA A 82 6.34 4.46 -8.34
CA ALA A 82 6.93 5.53 -9.14
C ALA A 82 7.78 4.99 -10.31
N ILE A 83 8.51 3.89 -10.11
CA ILE A 83 9.25 3.21 -11.18
C ILE A 83 8.28 2.72 -12.27
N ALA A 84 7.13 2.17 -11.90
CA ALA A 84 6.10 1.71 -12.83
C ALA A 84 5.41 2.86 -13.62
N ASP A 85 5.53 4.11 -13.17
CA ASP A 85 5.02 5.27 -13.89
C ASP A 85 6.08 5.91 -14.81
N MET A 86 7.37 5.75 -14.49
CA MET A 86 8.47 6.30 -15.31
C MET A 86 8.90 5.38 -16.46
N PHE A 87 8.85 4.06 -16.23
CA PHE A 87 9.32 3.07 -17.19
C PHE A 87 8.14 2.28 -17.78
N ASP A 88 8.39 1.58 -18.88
CA ASP A 88 7.41 0.64 -19.42
C ASP A 88 7.09 -0.44 -18.37
N ARG A 89 5.86 -0.40 -17.85
CA ARG A 89 5.32 -1.29 -16.81
C ARG A 89 5.58 -2.76 -17.12
N ARG A 90 5.47 -3.14 -18.39
CA ARG A 90 5.73 -4.51 -18.83
C ARG A 90 7.20 -4.88 -18.64
N LYS A 91 8.13 -3.98 -18.96
CA LYS A 91 9.58 -4.22 -18.77
C LYS A 91 9.94 -4.29 -17.29
N VAL A 92 9.36 -3.43 -16.46
CA VAL A 92 9.55 -3.46 -15.00
C VAL A 92 9.04 -4.79 -14.41
N ALA A 93 7.83 -5.22 -14.79
CA ALA A 93 7.28 -6.50 -14.36
C ALA A 93 8.18 -7.68 -14.76
N MET A 94 8.63 -7.72 -16.03
CA MET A 94 9.51 -8.78 -16.52
C MET A 94 10.87 -8.78 -15.82
N ALA A 95 11.45 -7.62 -15.53
CA ALA A 95 12.71 -7.53 -14.81
C ALA A 95 12.58 -8.07 -13.37
N GLY A 96 11.52 -7.67 -12.65
CA GLY A 96 11.24 -8.18 -11.31
C GLY A 96 10.99 -9.69 -11.28
N LEU A 97 10.20 -10.21 -12.22
CA LEU A 97 9.94 -11.65 -12.35
C LEU A 97 11.19 -12.44 -12.75
N ALA A 98 11.97 -11.96 -13.73
CA ALA A 98 13.20 -12.61 -14.13
C ALA A 98 14.22 -12.66 -12.99
N PHE A 99 14.32 -11.59 -12.21
CA PHE A 99 15.13 -11.55 -10.99
C PHE A 99 14.65 -12.59 -9.96
N ALA A 100 13.34 -12.64 -9.67
CA ALA A 100 12.77 -13.62 -8.75
C ALA A 100 12.98 -15.07 -9.21
N VAL A 101 12.84 -15.36 -10.51
CA VAL A 101 13.14 -16.68 -11.12
C VAL A 101 14.62 -17.03 -10.95
N ALA A 102 15.53 -16.11 -11.26
CA ALA A 102 16.96 -16.33 -11.14
C ALA A 102 17.37 -16.59 -9.67
N SER A 103 16.85 -15.79 -8.74
CA SER A 103 17.09 -15.96 -7.31
C SER A 103 16.53 -17.28 -6.79
N ALA A 104 15.29 -17.64 -7.14
CA ALA A 104 14.68 -18.90 -6.74
C ALA A 104 15.38 -20.12 -7.37
N GLY A 105 15.79 -20.03 -8.63
CA GLY A 105 16.58 -21.06 -9.31
C GLY A 105 17.94 -21.26 -8.65
N THR A 106 18.65 -20.17 -8.34
CA THR A 106 19.94 -20.23 -7.63
C THR A 106 19.79 -20.82 -6.24
N LEU A 107 18.77 -20.40 -5.49
CA LEU A 107 18.44 -20.96 -4.18
C LEU A 107 18.20 -22.47 -4.27
N THR A 108 17.45 -22.91 -5.28
CA THR A 108 17.17 -24.33 -5.53
C THR A 108 18.47 -25.11 -5.78
N LEU A 109 19.34 -24.61 -6.66
CA LEU A 109 20.62 -25.26 -6.97
C LEU A 109 21.51 -25.39 -5.73
N LEU A 110 21.64 -24.33 -4.94
CA LEU A 110 22.41 -24.34 -3.70
C LEU A 110 21.85 -25.29 -2.65
N ALA A 111 20.51 -25.39 -2.57
CA ALA A 111 19.86 -26.31 -1.67
C ALA A 111 20.14 -27.77 -2.06
N TYR A 112 20.03 -28.13 -3.34
CA TYR A 112 20.33 -29.47 -3.84
C TYR A 112 21.81 -29.83 -3.77
N SER A 113 22.72 -28.86 -3.98
CA SER A 113 24.16 -29.09 -3.84
C SER A 113 24.62 -29.25 -2.38
N GLY A 114 23.74 -28.99 -1.41
CA GLY A 114 24.06 -29.05 0.03
C GLY A 114 24.89 -27.86 0.53
N ALA A 115 25.05 -26.80 -0.28
CA ALA A 115 25.85 -25.62 0.06
C ALA A 115 25.04 -24.52 0.76
N ILE A 116 23.75 -24.74 1.02
CA ILE A 116 22.86 -23.74 1.61
C ILE A 116 23.14 -23.55 3.11
N SER A 117 23.33 -22.30 3.53
CA SER A 117 23.38 -21.90 4.94
C SER A 117 22.12 -21.11 5.33
N PRO A 118 21.81 -20.98 6.64
CA PRO A 118 20.68 -20.17 7.12
C PRO A 118 20.67 -18.74 6.56
N TRP A 119 21.82 -18.05 6.59
CA TRP A 119 21.95 -16.68 6.09
C TRP A 119 21.77 -16.58 4.58
N MET A 120 22.22 -17.59 3.82
CA MET A 120 21.97 -17.64 2.38
C MET A 120 20.48 -17.81 2.10
N LEU A 121 19.78 -18.68 2.83
CA LEU A 121 18.33 -18.85 2.70
C LEU A 121 17.59 -17.53 2.95
N LEU A 122 17.93 -16.81 4.03
CA LEU A 122 17.37 -15.47 4.29
C LEU A 122 17.69 -14.48 3.17
N GLY A 123 18.95 -14.44 2.70
CA GLY A 123 19.37 -13.57 1.61
C GLY A 123 18.55 -13.82 0.33
N PHE A 124 18.38 -15.08 -0.08
CA PHE A 124 17.59 -15.41 -1.26
C PHE A 124 16.10 -15.16 -1.07
N CYS A 125 15.53 -15.41 0.11
CA CYS A 125 14.16 -15.00 0.42
C CYS A 125 13.98 -13.49 0.24
N ALA A 126 14.94 -12.68 0.67
CA ALA A 126 14.94 -11.24 0.48
C ALA A 126 15.07 -10.83 -1.00
N LEU A 127 15.95 -11.48 -1.77
CA LEU A 127 16.07 -11.22 -3.21
C LEU A 127 14.77 -11.57 -3.95
N ILE A 128 14.16 -12.73 -3.64
CA ILE A 128 12.88 -13.13 -4.24
C ILE A 128 11.78 -12.13 -3.86
N GLY A 129 11.70 -11.73 -2.58
CA GLY A 129 10.78 -10.70 -2.11
C GLY A 129 10.96 -9.37 -2.87
N ALA A 130 12.20 -8.94 -3.11
CA ALA A 130 12.49 -7.72 -3.87
C ALA A 130 11.99 -7.80 -5.32
N GLY A 131 12.18 -8.96 -5.97
CA GLY A 131 11.65 -9.21 -7.32
C GLY A 131 10.12 -9.14 -7.37
N VAL A 132 9.44 -9.74 -6.39
CA VAL A 132 7.97 -9.67 -6.23
C VAL A 132 7.51 -8.23 -6.00
N ALA A 133 8.22 -7.46 -5.17
CA ALA A 133 7.88 -6.08 -4.87
C ALA A 133 7.97 -5.15 -6.09
N LEU A 134 8.91 -5.41 -7.01
CA LEU A 134 9.00 -4.69 -8.29
C LEU A 134 7.87 -5.05 -9.25
N TYR A 135 7.44 -6.31 -9.28
CA TYR A 135 6.40 -6.79 -10.17
C TYR A 135 4.98 -6.38 -9.74
N ALA A 136 4.69 -6.36 -8.44
CA ALA A 136 3.33 -6.21 -7.94
C ALA A 136 2.59 -4.93 -8.41
N PRO A 137 3.19 -3.73 -8.42
CA PRO A 137 2.53 -2.52 -8.93
C PRO A 137 2.25 -2.59 -10.43
N ALA A 138 3.20 -3.17 -11.19
CA ALA A 138 3.05 -3.33 -12.62
C ALA A 138 1.92 -4.30 -12.97
N TRP A 139 1.74 -5.37 -12.18
CA TRP A 139 0.58 -6.26 -12.28
C TRP A 139 -0.74 -5.53 -12.07
N GLN A 140 -0.87 -4.78 -10.96
CA GLN A 140 -2.10 -4.05 -10.65
C GLN A 140 -2.44 -3.02 -11.74
N ALA A 141 -1.44 -2.31 -12.25
CA ALA A 141 -1.64 -1.36 -13.33
C ALA A 141 -2.03 -2.05 -14.65
N SER A 142 -1.49 -3.23 -14.92
CA SER A 142 -1.74 -3.98 -16.16
C SER A 142 -3.18 -4.48 -16.29
N ILE A 143 -3.91 -4.71 -15.18
CA ILE A 143 -5.29 -5.22 -15.22
C ILE A 143 -6.18 -4.32 -16.07
N ARG A 144 -6.08 -3.00 -15.89
CA ARG A 144 -6.87 -2.00 -16.64
C ARG A 144 -6.63 -2.02 -18.15
N GLU A 145 -5.46 -2.48 -18.58
CA GLU A 145 -5.06 -2.52 -19.98
C GLU A 145 -5.46 -3.83 -20.67
N GLN A 146 -5.99 -4.79 -19.90
CA GLN A 146 -6.35 -6.14 -20.37
C GLN A 146 -7.85 -6.34 -20.57
N VAL A 147 -8.68 -5.44 -20.05
CA VAL A 147 -10.15 -5.55 -20.01
C VAL A 147 -10.81 -4.24 -20.41
N THR A 148 -12.08 -4.29 -20.80
CA THR A 148 -12.88 -3.09 -21.07
C THR A 148 -13.22 -2.35 -19.76
N PRO A 149 -13.54 -1.04 -19.80
CA PRO A 149 -13.90 -0.27 -18.61
C PRO A 149 -15.02 -0.90 -17.78
N ASP A 150 -16.04 -1.47 -18.44
CA ASP A 150 -17.19 -2.11 -17.78
C ASP A 150 -16.80 -3.41 -17.03
N GLN A 151 -15.75 -4.08 -17.48
CA GLN A 151 -15.25 -5.34 -16.89
C GLN A 151 -14.22 -5.11 -15.79
N LEU A 152 -13.75 -3.88 -15.59
CA LEU A 152 -12.67 -3.57 -14.65
C LEU A 152 -12.96 -3.98 -13.20
N PRO A 153 -14.15 -3.71 -12.61
CA PRO A 153 -14.44 -4.13 -11.25
C PRO A 153 -14.37 -5.65 -11.07
N ALA A 154 -14.92 -6.40 -12.02
CA ALA A 154 -14.85 -7.86 -12.03
C ALA A 154 -13.41 -8.37 -12.20
N ALA A 155 -12.59 -7.70 -13.03
CA ALA A 155 -11.19 -8.06 -13.24
C ALA A 155 -10.34 -7.85 -11.98
N VAL A 156 -10.56 -6.73 -11.26
CA VAL A 156 -9.92 -6.46 -9.97
C VAL A 156 -10.33 -7.50 -8.92
N ALA A 157 -11.63 -7.85 -8.86
CA ALA A 157 -12.13 -8.88 -7.97
C ALA A 157 -11.47 -10.25 -8.24
N LEU A 158 -11.33 -10.64 -9.52
CA LEU A 158 -10.63 -11.86 -9.92
C LEU A 158 -9.15 -11.87 -9.52
N GLY A 159 -8.48 -10.72 -9.54
CA GLY A 159 -7.10 -10.60 -9.02
C GLY A 159 -7.02 -10.93 -7.54
N SER A 160 -7.93 -10.39 -6.73
CA SER A 160 -8.02 -10.69 -5.30
C SER A 160 -8.38 -12.16 -5.05
N ILE A 161 -9.27 -12.75 -5.85
CA ILE A 161 -9.62 -14.18 -5.77
C ILE A 161 -8.38 -15.05 -6.04
N SER A 162 -7.59 -14.72 -7.05
CA SER A 162 -6.38 -15.47 -7.41
C SER A 162 -5.41 -15.59 -6.23
N TYR A 163 -5.06 -14.47 -5.60
CA TYR A 163 -4.15 -14.47 -4.45
C TYR A 163 -4.76 -15.20 -3.24
N ASN A 164 -6.06 -15.02 -2.99
CA ASN A 164 -6.74 -15.67 -1.88
C ASN A 164 -6.84 -17.20 -2.04
N VAL A 165 -7.12 -17.70 -3.25
CA VAL A 165 -7.11 -19.14 -3.56
C VAL A 165 -5.73 -19.72 -3.33
N ALA A 166 -4.68 -19.06 -3.85
CA ALA A 166 -3.31 -19.47 -3.58
C ALA A 166 -3.02 -19.48 -2.08
N ARG A 167 -3.51 -18.50 -1.33
CA ARG A 167 -3.34 -18.42 0.13
C ARG A 167 -4.04 -19.53 0.92
N SER A 168 -5.21 -19.97 0.46
CA SER A 168 -5.94 -21.08 1.11
C SER A 168 -5.34 -22.45 0.78
N PHE A 169 -4.90 -22.68 -0.46
CA PHE A 169 -4.48 -24.02 -0.89
C PHE A 169 -2.96 -24.17 -1.02
N GLY A 170 -2.25 -23.09 -1.31
CA GLY A 170 -0.81 -23.08 -1.56
C GLY A 170 0.01 -23.60 -0.39
N PRO A 171 -0.27 -23.21 0.86
CA PRO A 171 0.44 -23.79 1.99
C PRO A 171 0.19 -25.28 2.19
N ALA A 172 -1.02 -25.77 1.94
CA ALA A 172 -1.32 -27.21 2.01
C ALA A 172 -0.56 -27.98 0.92
N ILE A 173 -0.58 -27.47 -0.32
CA ILE A 173 0.20 -28.02 -1.44
C ILE A 173 1.69 -27.98 -1.11
N GLY A 174 2.19 -26.87 -0.56
CA GLY A 174 3.56 -26.70 -0.12
C GLY A 174 3.95 -27.69 0.97
N GLY A 175 3.10 -27.88 1.98
CA GLY A 175 3.33 -28.85 3.05
C GLY A 175 3.42 -30.28 2.54
N VAL A 176 2.57 -30.66 1.57
CA VAL A 176 2.65 -31.97 0.89
C VAL A 176 3.93 -32.09 0.07
N ILE A 177 4.30 -31.06 -0.71
CA ILE A 177 5.56 -31.06 -1.47
C ILE A 177 6.76 -31.23 -0.54
N VAL A 178 6.80 -30.47 0.56
CA VAL A 178 7.89 -30.55 1.55
C VAL A 178 7.93 -31.91 2.22
N MET A 179 6.78 -32.51 2.54
CA MET A 179 6.69 -33.84 3.13
C MET A 179 7.20 -34.93 2.20
N VAL A 180 6.82 -34.91 0.92
CA VAL A 180 7.11 -35.99 -0.03
C VAL A 180 8.45 -35.82 -0.74
N LEU A 181 8.76 -34.59 -1.16
CA LEU A 181 9.93 -34.27 -2.00
C LEU A 181 11.01 -33.47 -1.26
N GLY A 182 10.76 -33.11 0.00
CA GLY A 182 11.65 -32.28 0.81
C GLY A 182 11.51 -30.79 0.55
N ALA A 183 12.01 -29.97 1.47
CA ALA A 183 11.88 -28.51 1.40
C ALA A 183 12.58 -27.88 0.19
N LYS A 184 13.66 -28.51 -0.29
CA LYS A 184 14.43 -28.08 -1.46
C LYS A 184 13.58 -28.08 -2.75
N ALA A 185 12.65 -29.02 -2.88
CA ALA A 185 11.74 -29.10 -4.02
C ALA A 185 10.77 -27.91 -4.06
N ALA A 186 10.37 -27.37 -2.90
CA ALA A 186 9.49 -26.21 -2.83
C ALA A 186 10.13 -24.96 -3.47
N PHE A 187 11.46 -24.80 -3.36
CA PHE A 187 12.20 -23.72 -4.01
C PHE A 187 12.15 -23.85 -5.54
N GLY A 188 12.34 -25.06 -6.04
CA GLY A 188 12.29 -25.36 -7.48
C GLY A 188 10.89 -25.16 -8.05
N VAL A 189 9.86 -25.63 -7.35
CA VAL A 189 8.46 -25.41 -7.71
C VAL A 189 8.16 -23.92 -7.81
N ASN A 190 8.60 -23.12 -6.84
CA ASN A 190 8.44 -21.66 -6.91
C ASN A 190 9.12 -21.05 -8.16
N ALA A 191 10.36 -21.43 -8.45
CA ALA A 191 11.08 -20.95 -9.63
C ALA A 191 10.30 -21.27 -10.93
N VAL A 192 9.78 -22.49 -11.05
CA VAL A 192 8.97 -22.93 -12.20
C VAL A 192 7.65 -22.18 -12.28
N CYS A 193 6.97 -21.95 -11.15
CA CYS A 193 5.68 -21.25 -11.10
C CYS A 193 5.72 -19.79 -11.57
N TYR A 194 6.89 -19.14 -11.52
CA TYR A 194 7.07 -17.78 -12.06
C TYR A 194 7.28 -17.73 -13.58
N ILE A 195 7.74 -18.82 -14.20
CA ILE A 195 8.06 -18.85 -15.64
C ILE A 195 6.83 -18.56 -16.52
N PRO A 196 5.65 -19.18 -16.30
CA PRO A 196 4.47 -18.91 -17.12
C PRO A 196 4.03 -17.44 -17.09
N LEU A 197 4.19 -16.78 -15.94
CA LEU A 197 3.83 -15.38 -15.80
C LEU A 197 4.83 -14.48 -16.53
N LEU A 198 6.12 -14.73 -16.37
CA LEU A 198 7.17 -14.05 -17.12
C LEU A 198 6.95 -14.19 -18.64
N PHE A 199 6.64 -15.39 -19.10
CA PHE A 199 6.36 -15.66 -20.51
C PHE A 199 5.05 -14.99 -20.98
N SER A 200 4.02 -14.95 -20.14
CA SER A 200 2.75 -14.28 -20.46
C SER A 200 2.92 -12.77 -20.65
N PHE A 201 3.75 -12.13 -19.83
CA PHE A 201 4.17 -10.74 -20.02
C PHE A 201 5.06 -10.57 -21.24
N PHE A 202 5.97 -11.52 -21.51
CA PHE A 202 6.81 -11.50 -22.70
C PHE A 202 5.99 -11.61 -24.00
N LEU A 203 4.91 -12.39 -24.02
CA LEU A 203 4.03 -12.50 -25.19
C LEU A 203 2.99 -11.38 -25.29
N TRP A 204 2.82 -10.55 -24.25
CA TRP A 204 1.81 -9.51 -24.26
C TRP A 204 2.26 -8.30 -25.07
N ARG A 205 1.60 -8.04 -26.21
CA ARG A 205 1.80 -6.81 -26.99
C ARG A 205 0.94 -5.69 -26.41
N ARG A 206 1.53 -4.89 -25.54
CA ARG A 206 0.89 -3.73 -24.89
C ARG A 206 0.69 -2.59 -25.93
N PRO A 207 -0.54 -2.07 -26.11
CA PRO A 207 -0.76 -0.83 -26.84
C PRO A 207 -0.07 0.32 -26.09
N GLN A 208 0.91 0.97 -26.73
CA GLN A 208 1.58 2.14 -26.16
C GLN A 208 0.62 3.32 -26.26
N VAL A 209 -0.09 3.65 -25.18
CA VAL A 209 -0.81 4.92 -25.10
C VAL A 209 0.20 5.98 -24.65
N PRO A 210 0.57 6.96 -25.48
CA PRO A 210 1.48 8.01 -25.07
C PRO A 210 0.88 8.76 -23.87
N SER A 211 1.68 8.95 -22.82
CA SER A 211 1.27 9.71 -21.64
C SER A 211 0.92 11.13 -22.05
N ARG A 212 -0.35 11.53 -21.89
CA ARG A 212 -0.85 12.87 -22.23
C ARG A 212 -0.28 13.98 -21.32
N LEU A 213 0.38 13.61 -20.22
CA LEU A 213 0.98 14.54 -19.27
C LEU A 213 2.47 14.21 -19.05
N PRO A 214 3.34 15.21 -18.85
CA PRO A 214 4.72 14.99 -18.46
C PRO A 214 4.78 14.13 -17.17
N PRO A 215 5.65 13.11 -17.10
CA PRO A 215 5.81 12.32 -15.89
C PRO A 215 6.13 13.22 -14.70
N GLU A 216 5.36 13.11 -13.62
CA GLU A 216 5.74 13.75 -12.35
C GLU A 216 7.06 13.14 -11.87
N ARG A 217 8.01 13.96 -11.43
CA ARG A 217 9.32 13.44 -10.98
C ARG A 217 9.10 12.51 -9.77
N MET A 218 9.73 11.33 -9.78
CA MET A 218 9.56 10.26 -8.79
C MET A 218 9.79 10.70 -7.35
N ASP A 219 10.83 11.52 -7.13
CA ASP A 219 11.14 12.14 -5.85
C ASP A 219 9.95 12.97 -5.33
N ARG A 220 9.35 13.79 -6.19
CA ARG A 220 8.22 14.65 -5.83
C ARG A 220 6.93 13.87 -5.59
N ALA A 221 6.67 12.83 -6.38
CA ALA A 221 5.50 11.99 -6.22
C ALA A 221 5.51 11.22 -4.88
N ILE A 222 6.67 10.65 -4.53
CA ILE A 222 6.89 9.94 -3.26
C ILE A 222 6.78 10.91 -2.09
N VAL A 223 7.44 12.06 -2.17
CA VAL A 223 7.41 13.09 -1.12
C VAL A 223 6.00 13.66 -0.93
N ALA A 224 5.25 13.89 -2.01
CA ALA A 224 3.87 14.36 -1.92
C ALA A 224 2.95 13.32 -1.27
N GLY A 225 3.09 12.03 -1.59
CA GLY A 225 2.34 10.94 -0.95
C GLY A 225 2.68 10.80 0.54
N ALA A 226 3.97 10.87 0.89
CA ALA A 226 4.44 10.85 2.27
C ALA A 226 3.92 12.05 3.08
N ARG A 227 4.00 13.26 2.49
CA ARG A 227 3.49 14.49 3.10
C ARG A 227 1.98 14.43 3.34
N TYR A 228 1.23 13.92 2.37
CA TYR A 228 -0.20 13.69 2.53
C TYR A 228 -0.47 12.71 3.68
N ALA A 229 0.22 11.57 3.71
CA ALA A 229 0.08 10.57 4.76
C ALA A 229 0.41 11.10 6.17
N ILE A 230 1.44 11.95 6.31
CA ILE A 230 1.87 12.54 7.59
C ILE A 230 0.88 13.60 8.09
N HIS A 231 0.35 14.42 7.19
CA HIS A 231 -0.48 15.57 7.53
C HIS A 231 -1.99 15.33 7.43
N SER A 232 -2.44 14.22 6.84
CA SER A 232 -3.83 13.75 6.90
C SER A 232 -4.04 12.88 8.14
N PRO A 233 -4.73 13.38 9.21
CA PRO A 233 -4.96 12.59 10.41
C PRO A 233 -5.65 11.24 10.12
N PRO A 234 -6.66 11.18 9.21
CA PRO A 234 -7.27 9.92 8.83
C PRO A 234 -6.31 8.85 8.32
N ILE A 235 -5.48 9.21 7.34
CA ILE A 235 -4.52 8.28 6.74
C ILE A 235 -3.46 7.89 7.77
N ARG A 236 -2.93 8.85 8.52
CA ARG A 236 -1.92 8.59 9.55
C ARG A 236 -2.40 7.56 10.57
N THR A 237 -3.64 7.70 11.05
CA THR A 237 -4.26 6.73 11.97
C THR A 237 -4.28 5.33 11.37
N VAL A 238 -4.74 5.20 10.12
CA VAL A 238 -4.82 3.88 9.46
C VAL A 238 -3.43 3.27 9.24
N LEU A 239 -2.43 4.07 8.87
CA LEU A 239 -1.04 3.60 8.69
C LEU A 239 -0.43 3.10 10.01
N ILE A 240 -0.58 3.86 11.09
CA ILE A 240 -0.08 3.46 12.42
C ILE A 240 -0.78 2.18 12.88
N ARG A 241 -2.10 2.08 12.72
CA ARG A 241 -2.84 0.86 13.08
C ARG A 241 -2.41 -0.33 12.23
N ALA A 242 -2.24 -0.16 10.92
CA ALA A 242 -1.75 -1.22 10.04
C ALA A 242 -0.35 -1.71 10.46
N LEU A 243 0.55 -0.80 10.82
CA LEU A 243 1.88 -1.13 11.34
C LEU A 243 1.78 -1.94 12.64
N ILE A 244 0.97 -1.49 13.59
CA ILE A 244 0.82 -2.14 14.90
C ILE A 244 0.17 -3.51 14.76
N PHE A 245 -0.93 -3.62 13.99
CA PHE A 245 -1.56 -4.91 13.70
C PHE A 245 -0.62 -5.85 12.96
N GLY A 246 0.13 -5.33 11.98
CA GLY A 246 1.23 -6.03 11.33
C GLY A 246 2.22 -6.61 12.35
N LEU A 247 2.68 -5.77 13.29
CA LEU A 247 3.67 -6.12 14.30
C LEU A 247 3.17 -7.18 15.29
N VAL A 248 1.99 -7.00 15.86
CA VAL A 248 1.45 -7.95 16.85
C VAL A 248 1.00 -9.25 16.21
N GLY A 249 0.40 -9.21 15.01
CA GLY A 249 -0.09 -10.40 14.31
C GLY A 249 0.96 -11.18 13.52
N ALA A 250 2.16 -10.62 13.32
CA ALA A 250 3.28 -11.30 12.65
C ALA A 250 3.64 -12.65 13.31
N SER A 251 3.39 -12.74 14.61
CA SER A 251 3.65 -13.92 15.45
C SER A 251 3.05 -15.19 14.84
N VAL A 252 1.81 -15.13 14.31
CA VAL A 252 1.12 -16.27 13.71
C VAL A 252 1.91 -16.76 12.50
N ALA A 253 2.20 -15.89 11.54
CA ALA A 253 2.91 -16.28 10.32
C ALA A 253 4.37 -16.71 10.59
N ALA A 254 5.00 -16.17 11.63
CA ALA A 254 6.40 -16.40 11.98
C ALA A 254 6.63 -17.68 12.80
N LEU A 255 5.77 -17.97 13.78
CA LEU A 255 5.99 -19.04 14.76
C LEU A 255 5.18 -20.32 14.49
N THR A 256 4.20 -20.28 13.59
CA THR A 256 3.40 -21.47 13.23
C THR A 256 4.24 -22.70 12.82
N PRO A 257 5.34 -22.59 12.04
CA PRO A 257 6.16 -23.77 11.72
C PRO A 257 6.67 -24.48 12.97
N ILE A 258 7.00 -23.71 14.00
CA ILE A 258 7.54 -24.22 15.27
C ILE A 258 6.42 -24.80 16.12
N ILE A 259 5.25 -24.14 16.18
CA ILE A 259 4.04 -24.70 16.82
C ILE A 259 3.71 -26.07 16.21
N ALA A 260 3.79 -26.20 14.89
CA ALA A 260 3.52 -27.46 14.20
C ALA A 260 4.52 -28.55 14.59
N ARG A 261 5.81 -28.23 14.75
CA ARG A 261 6.86 -29.19 15.10
C ARG A 261 6.91 -29.52 16.58
N GLU A 262 6.99 -28.52 17.45
CA GLU A 262 7.26 -28.68 18.88
C GLU A 262 5.99 -28.92 19.70
N MET A 263 4.94 -28.13 19.47
CA MET A 263 3.73 -28.20 20.31
C MET A 263 2.77 -29.31 19.85
N LEU A 264 2.67 -29.52 18.54
CA LEU A 264 1.76 -30.51 17.94
C LEU A 264 2.45 -31.82 17.54
N ASN A 265 3.78 -31.93 17.71
CA ASN A 265 4.58 -33.09 17.28
C ASN A 265 4.29 -33.49 15.82
N GLY A 266 4.08 -32.50 14.96
CA GLY A 266 3.62 -32.64 13.59
C GLY A 266 4.73 -32.65 12.55
N THR A 267 4.33 -32.74 11.29
CA THR A 267 5.22 -32.73 10.13
C THR A 267 4.96 -31.49 9.25
N ALA A 268 5.69 -31.37 8.14
CA ALA A 268 5.45 -30.31 7.16
C ALA A 268 4.01 -30.29 6.63
N GLY A 269 3.35 -31.46 6.60
CA GLY A 269 1.92 -31.56 6.28
C GLY A 269 1.03 -30.92 7.33
N THR A 270 1.33 -31.11 8.63
CA THR A 270 0.61 -30.44 9.72
C THR A 270 0.74 -28.93 9.59
N TYR A 271 1.94 -28.42 9.31
CA TYR A 271 2.17 -27.00 9.04
C TYR A 271 1.37 -26.50 7.83
N GLY A 272 1.38 -27.25 6.72
CA GLY A 272 0.59 -26.93 5.53
C GLY A 272 -0.92 -26.91 5.78
N VAL A 273 -1.43 -27.84 6.60
CA VAL A 273 -2.85 -27.87 7.02
C VAL A 273 -3.20 -26.66 7.86
N LEU A 274 -2.38 -26.30 8.87
CA LEU A 274 -2.63 -25.11 9.70
C LEU A 274 -2.73 -23.84 8.86
N LEU A 275 -1.78 -23.63 7.94
CA LEU A 275 -1.80 -22.49 7.04
C LEU A 275 -2.94 -22.55 6.02
N GLY A 276 -3.32 -23.74 5.57
CA GLY A 276 -4.47 -23.93 4.69
C GLY A 276 -5.77 -23.52 5.37
N VAL A 277 -5.99 -23.97 6.61
CA VAL A 277 -7.15 -23.59 7.43
C VAL A 277 -7.15 -22.08 7.72
N TYR A 278 -5.99 -21.50 8.04
CA TYR A 278 -5.84 -20.04 8.18
C TYR A 278 -6.27 -19.31 6.89
N GLY A 279 -5.83 -19.79 5.73
CA GLY A 279 -6.20 -19.20 4.44
C GLY A 279 -7.68 -19.37 4.10
N VAL A 280 -8.32 -20.50 4.42
CA VAL A 280 -9.78 -20.69 4.27
C VAL A 280 -10.56 -19.72 5.15
N GLY A 281 -10.17 -19.61 6.43
CA GLY A 281 -10.74 -18.64 7.35
C GLY A 281 -10.61 -17.21 6.81
N ALA A 282 -9.44 -16.88 6.27
CA ALA A 282 -9.18 -15.56 5.71
C ALA A 282 -10.02 -15.24 4.46
N VAL A 283 -10.38 -16.24 3.64
CA VAL A 283 -11.37 -16.06 2.55
C VAL A 283 -12.75 -15.77 3.11
N ALA A 284 -13.20 -16.52 4.12
CA ALA A 284 -14.48 -16.28 4.78
C ALA A 284 -14.53 -14.87 5.41
N GLY A 285 -13.45 -14.42 6.04
CA GLY A 285 -13.30 -13.05 6.53
C GLY A 285 -13.42 -11.98 5.44
N ALA A 286 -12.77 -12.20 4.29
CA ALA A 286 -12.88 -11.27 3.16
C ALA A 286 -14.33 -11.15 2.63
N LEU A 287 -15.03 -12.28 2.48
CA LEU A 287 -16.40 -12.33 1.96
C LEU A 287 -17.42 -11.66 2.90
N THR A 288 -17.14 -11.59 4.20
CA THR A 288 -18.02 -10.96 5.18
C THR A 288 -17.83 -9.46 5.34
N THR A 289 -16.82 -8.86 4.66
CA THR A 289 -16.48 -7.43 4.80
C THR A 289 -17.67 -6.51 4.58
N SER A 290 -18.44 -6.69 3.49
CA SER A 290 -19.56 -5.81 3.16
C SER A 290 -20.66 -5.87 4.22
N ASN A 291 -21.05 -7.09 4.63
CA ASN A 291 -22.10 -7.31 5.63
C ASN A 291 -21.72 -6.71 6.99
N VAL A 292 -20.45 -6.81 7.37
CA VAL A 292 -19.94 -6.23 8.62
C VAL A 292 -19.97 -4.71 8.56
N ARG A 293 -19.57 -4.10 7.44
CA ARG A 293 -19.57 -2.64 7.26
C ARG A 293 -20.98 -2.03 7.29
N GLU A 294 -21.98 -2.76 6.80
CA GLU A 294 -23.39 -2.32 6.84
C GLU A 294 -23.98 -2.38 8.25
N LYS A 295 -23.59 -3.38 9.04
CA LYS A 295 -24.19 -3.64 10.37
C LYS A 295 -23.45 -2.97 11.52
N LEU A 296 -22.14 -2.74 11.38
CA LEU A 296 -21.27 -2.27 12.45
C LEU A 296 -20.52 -1.01 12.05
N LYS A 297 -20.30 -0.12 13.03
CA LYS A 297 -19.38 1.02 12.87
C LYS A 297 -17.95 0.48 12.65
N ALA A 298 -17.19 1.15 11.79
CA ALA A 298 -15.83 0.72 11.42
C ALA A 298 -14.93 0.45 12.64
N GLU A 299 -14.94 1.34 13.64
CA GLU A 299 -14.15 1.15 14.87
C GLU A 299 -14.57 -0.11 15.65
N THR A 300 -15.87 -0.32 15.82
CA THR A 300 -16.40 -1.50 16.52
C THR A 300 -16.04 -2.79 15.78
N ALA A 301 -16.13 -2.79 14.45
CA ALA A 301 -15.75 -3.93 13.63
C ALA A 301 -14.24 -4.25 13.77
N VAL A 302 -13.37 -3.24 13.69
CA VAL A 302 -11.92 -3.41 13.87
C VAL A 302 -11.59 -3.90 15.28
N ALA A 303 -12.23 -3.34 16.31
CA ALA A 303 -12.03 -3.75 17.70
C ALA A 303 -12.44 -5.21 17.94
N LEU A 304 -13.60 -5.63 17.41
CA LEU A 304 -14.05 -7.02 17.50
C LEU A 304 -13.10 -7.97 16.76
N CYS A 305 -12.60 -7.60 15.58
CA CYS A 305 -11.62 -8.40 14.87
C CYS A 305 -10.32 -8.56 15.68
N ALA A 306 -9.83 -7.48 16.29
CA ALA A 306 -8.64 -7.52 17.14
C ALA A 306 -8.84 -8.43 18.36
N ILE A 307 -9.99 -8.34 19.03
CA ILE A 307 -10.31 -9.18 20.19
C ILE A 307 -10.40 -10.65 19.78
N VAL A 308 -11.17 -10.96 18.74
CA VAL A 308 -11.36 -12.34 18.25
C VAL A 308 -10.03 -12.93 17.79
N SER A 309 -9.23 -12.16 17.04
CA SER A 309 -7.91 -12.60 16.61
C SER A 309 -6.99 -12.83 17.80
N GLY A 310 -6.94 -11.92 18.77
CA GLY A 310 -6.08 -12.06 19.94
C GLY A 310 -6.44 -13.26 20.82
N ILE A 311 -7.74 -13.52 21.03
CA ILE A 311 -8.21 -14.73 21.73
C ILE A 311 -7.77 -15.98 20.97
N ALA A 312 -7.96 -16.02 19.65
CA ALA A 312 -7.54 -17.15 18.83
C ALA A 312 -6.01 -17.41 18.92
N VAL A 313 -5.20 -16.35 18.91
CA VAL A 313 -3.75 -16.45 19.08
C VAL A 313 -3.36 -16.97 20.47
N ILE A 314 -4.03 -16.51 21.54
CA ILE A 314 -3.83 -17.05 22.89
C ILE A 314 -4.15 -18.55 22.92
N VAL A 315 -5.27 -18.96 22.33
CA VAL A 315 -5.67 -20.37 22.24
C VAL A 315 -4.62 -21.20 21.51
N MET A 316 -4.03 -20.68 20.42
CA MET A 316 -2.93 -21.35 19.72
C MET A 316 -1.70 -21.54 20.61
N GLY A 317 -1.36 -20.55 21.44
CA GLY A 317 -0.22 -20.62 22.36
C GLY A 317 -0.41 -21.56 23.56
N LEU A 318 -1.64 -21.93 23.89
CA LEU A 318 -1.95 -22.85 24.99
C LEU A 318 -2.32 -24.26 24.52
N SER A 319 -2.66 -24.41 23.24
CA SER A 319 -3.20 -25.65 22.68
C SER A 319 -2.11 -26.63 22.26
N HIS A 320 -2.25 -27.87 22.73
CA HIS A 320 -1.49 -29.04 22.26
C HIS A 320 -2.33 -29.96 21.36
N SER A 321 -3.59 -29.57 21.05
CA SER A 321 -4.51 -30.36 20.22
C SER A 321 -4.57 -29.80 18.81
N MET A 322 -4.31 -30.65 17.81
CA MET A 322 -4.35 -30.25 16.40
C MET A 322 -5.70 -29.63 16.00
N ILE A 323 -6.81 -30.18 16.48
CA ILE A 323 -8.16 -29.69 16.13
C ILE A 323 -8.38 -28.29 16.68
N ILE A 324 -8.03 -28.06 17.95
CA ILE A 324 -8.19 -26.75 18.61
C ILE A 324 -7.31 -25.71 17.91
N THR A 325 -6.04 -26.05 17.63
CA THR A 325 -5.12 -25.14 16.93
C THR A 325 -5.59 -24.84 15.50
N CYS A 326 -6.17 -25.81 14.78
CA CYS A 326 -6.77 -25.58 13.46
C CYS A 326 -7.97 -24.62 13.54
N LEU A 327 -8.89 -24.84 14.47
CA LEU A 327 -10.06 -23.96 14.65
C LEU A 327 -9.63 -22.53 14.99
N ALA A 328 -8.66 -22.39 15.90
CA ALA A 328 -8.10 -21.09 16.25
C ALA A 328 -7.40 -20.42 15.05
N MET A 329 -6.64 -21.17 14.25
CA MET A 329 -6.05 -20.68 13.00
C MET A 329 -7.08 -20.15 12.01
N GLY A 330 -8.18 -20.87 11.82
CA GLY A 330 -9.27 -20.44 10.92
C GLY A 330 -9.92 -19.15 11.40
N VAL A 331 -10.22 -19.05 12.69
CA VAL A 331 -10.80 -17.84 13.32
C VAL A 331 -9.82 -16.66 13.22
N SER A 332 -8.54 -16.87 13.53
CA SER A 332 -7.50 -15.85 13.41
C SER A 332 -7.36 -15.37 11.97
N GLY A 333 -7.33 -16.27 10.99
CA GLY A 333 -7.26 -15.92 9.57
C GLY A 333 -8.45 -15.08 9.11
N ALA A 334 -9.66 -15.44 9.53
CA ALA A 334 -10.89 -14.69 9.23
C ALA A 334 -10.84 -13.27 9.81
N ALA A 335 -10.53 -13.14 11.10
CA ALA A 335 -10.45 -11.87 11.78
C ALA A 335 -9.33 -10.98 11.21
N TRP A 336 -8.17 -11.55 10.91
CA TRP A 336 -7.03 -10.86 10.30
C TRP A 336 -7.37 -10.25 8.94
N MET A 337 -7.95 -11.04 8.04
CA MET A 337 -8.28 -10.55 6.69
C MET A 337 -9.43 -9.56 6.71
N LEU A 338 -10.45 -9.77 7.54
CA LEU A 338 -11.53 -8.81 7.72
C LEU A 338 -10.98 -7.47 8.23
N LEU A 339 -10.08 -7.48 9.21
CA LEU A 339 -9.45 -6.28 9.75
C LEU A 339 -8.65 -5.53 8.69
N ILE A 340 -7.77 -6.21 7.95
CA ILE A 340 -6.97 -5.59 6.87
C ILE A 340 -7.89 -5.01 5.80
N SER A 341 -8.95 -5.73 5.43
CA SER A 341 -9.94 -5.27 4.45
C SER A 341 -10.60 -3.97 4.91
N LEU A 342 -11.06 -3.90 6.17
CA LEU A 342 -11.67 -2.69 6.75
C LEU A 342 -10.70 -1.50 6.75
N LEU A 343 -9.45 -1.70 7.14
CA LEU A 343 -8.43 -0.65 7.10
C LEU A 343 -8.13 -0.19 5.67
N ASN A 344 -8.02 -1.12 4.73
CA ASN A 344 -7.78 -0.82 3.32
C ASN A 344 -8.92 0.01 2.72
N VAL A 345 -10.18 -0.37 2.98
CA VAL A 345 -11.34 0.45 2.61
C VAL A 345 -11.28 1.83 3.27
N GLY A 346 -10.88 1.90 4.55
CA GLY A 346 -10.66 3.17 5.25
C GLY A 346 -9.67 4.10 4.54
N VAL A 347 -8.55 3.57 4.03
CA VAL A 347 -7.59 4.35 3.22
C VAL A 347 -8.24 4.86 1.94
N GLN A 348 -8.97 3.99 1.24
CA GLN A 348 -9.61 4.36 -0.03
C GLN A 348 -10.68 5.44 0.15
N LEU A 349 -11.43 5.39 1.24
CA LEU A 349 -12.46 6.39 1.57
C LEU A 349 -11.90 7.67 2.20
N SER A 350 -10.65 7.67 2.67
CA SER A 350 -10.03 8.85 3.33
C SER A 350 -9.03 9.59 2.44
N ALA A 351 -8.84 9.13 1.20
CA ALA A 351 -7.86 9.68 0.27
C ALA A 351 -8.55 10.11 -1.04
N PRO A 352 -8.44 11.40 -1.43
CA PRO A 352 -8.88 11.87 -2.75
C PRO A 352 -8.26 11.05 -3.88
N ARG A 353 -8.99 10.93 -5.00
CA ARG A 353 -8.63 10.10 -6.16
C ARG A 353 -7.18 10.30 -6.65
N TRP A 354 -6.66 11.52 -6.55
CA TRP A 354 -5.30 11.87 -7.01
C TRP A 354 -4.18 11.27 -6.14
N VAL A 355 -4.45 10.92 -4.87
CA VAL A 355 -3.45 10.41 -3.91
C VAL A 355 -3.76 8.99 -3.40
N THR A 356 -4.95 8.44 -3.68
CA THR A 356 -5.38 7.12 -3.20
C THR A 356 -4.36 6.01 -3.46
N ALA A 357 -3.79 5.96 -4.67
CA ALA A 357 -2.79 4.94 -5.01
C ALA A 357 -1.52 5.04 -4.14
N ARG A 358 -1.07 6.26 -3.84
CA ARG A 358 0.11 6.51 -3.00
C ARG A 358 -0.18 6.21 -1.54
N ALA A 359 -1.36 6.60 -1.06
CA ALA A 359 -1.81 6.26 0.28
C ALA A 359 -1.90 4.74 0.47
N LEU A 360 -2.36 4.00 -0.54
CA LEU A 360 -2.40 2.54 -0.53
C LEU A 360 -1.00 1.92 -0.53
N SER A 361 -0.04 2.46 -1.30
CA SER A 361 1.37 2.02 -1.23
C SER A 361 1.98 2.21 0.15
N TRP A 362 1.74 3.35 0.81
CA TRP A 362 2.16 3.58 2.19
C TRP A 362 1.47 2.65 3.18
N PHE A 363 0.20 2.35 2.98
CA PHE A 363 -0.54 1.38 3.78
C PHE A 363 0.05 -0.03 3.67
N GLN A 364 0.33 -0.48 2.45
CA GLN A 364 0.97 -1.78 2.24
C GLN A 364 2.36 -1.80 2.85
N SER A 365 3.16 -0.74 2.67
CA SER A 365 4.46 -0.61 3.31
C SER A 365 4.38 -0.67 4.84
N ALA A 366 3.41 0.02 5.45
CA ALA A 366 3.22 0.01 6.90
C ALA A 366 2.83 -1.39 7.39
N LEU A 367 1.91 -2.06 6.69
CA LEU A 367 1.48 -3.41 7.02
C LEU A 367 2.62 -4.43 6.89
N THR A 368 3.31 -4.48 5.74
CA THR A 368 4.42 -5.41 5.51
C THR A 368 5.61 -5.10 6.40
N GLY A 369 5.86 -3.83 6.69
CA GLY A 369 6.87 -3.41 7.66
C GLY A 369 6.55 -3.91 9.06
N GLY A 370 5.29 -3.78 9.49
CA GLY A 370 4.80 -4.33 10.74
C GLY A 370 5.04 -5.84 10.80
N ILE A 371 4.67 -6.57 9.75
CA ILE A 371 4.91 -8.02 9.67
C ILE A 371 6.41 -8.35 9.75
N ALA A 372 7.25 -7.61 9.01
CA ALA A 372 8.68 -7.87 8.94
C ALA A 372 9.38 -7.66 10.30
N PHE A 373 9.15 -6.51 10.94
CA PHE A 373 9.72 -6.20 12.25
C PHE A 373 9.10 -7.05 13.36
N GLY A 374 7.77 -7.26 13.30
CA GLY A 374 7.05 -8.12 14.23
C GLY A 374 7.57 -9.54 14.21
N ALA A 375 7.81 -10.13 13.03
CA ALA A 375 8.35 -11.48 12.91
C ALA A 375 9.71 -11.59 13.62
N ALA A 376 10.65 -10.66 13.37
CA ALA A 376 11.95 -10.65 14.05
C ALA A 376 11.81 -10.51 15.57
N ILE A 377 10.92 -9.61 16.05
CA ILE A 377 10.66 -9.42 17.48
C ILE A 377 10.09 -10.71 18.09
N TRP A 378 9.05 -11.29 17.51
CA TRP A 378 8.40 -12.49 18.05
C TRP A 378 9.29 -13.72 17.98
N GLY A 379 10.16 -13.84 16.98
CA GLY A 379 11.21 -14.87 16.95
C GLY A 379 12.17 -14.74 18.14
N ALA A 380 12.66 -13.53 18.41
CA ALA A 380 13.56 -13.28 19.54
C ALA A 380 12.87 -13.47 20.91
N VAL A 381 11.58 -13.12 21.01
CA VAL A 381 10.76 -13.37 22.21
C VAL A 381 10.52 -14.86 22.41
N ALA A 382 10.17 -15.60 21.35
CA ALA A 382 9.94 -17.05 21.41
C ALA A 382 11.21 -17.82 21.78
N ASN A 383 12.38 -17.36 21.30
CA ASN A 383 13.66 -17.98 21.65
C ASN A 383 14.01 -17.84 23.16
N GLN A 384 13.50 -16.81 23.83
CA GLN A 384 13.76 -16.55 25.25
C GLN A 384 12.67 -17.08 26.19
N LEU A 385 11.40 -16.91 25.81
CA LEU A 385 10.25 -17.22 26.67
C LEU A 385 9.58 -18.55 26.33
N GLY A 386 9.86 -19.10 25.14
CA GLY A 386 9.08 -20.20 24.57
C GLY A 386 8.02 -19.72 23.57
N VAL A 387 7.67 -20.60 22.64
CA VAL A 387 6.76 -20.29 21.51
C VAL A 387 5.32 -20.08 22.00
N GLY A 388 4.87 -20.90 22.97
CA GLY A 388 3.52 -20.80 23.53
C GLY A 388 3.32 -19.49 24.30
N GLU A 389 4.28 -19.12 25.13
CA GLU A 389 4.29 -17.86 25.88
C GLU A 389 4.34 -16.65 24.92
N ALA A 390 5.20 -16.70 23.89
CA ALA A 390 5.26 -15.64 22.88
C ALA A 390 3.93 -15.45 22.15
N MET A 391 3.23 -16.54 21.80
CA MET A 391 1.86 -16.49 21.26
C MET A 391 0.89 -15.84 22.24
N VAL A 392 0.89 -16.24 23.51
CA VAL A 392 -0.01 -15.67 24.52
C VAL A 392 0.22 -14.16 24.67
N VAL A 393 1.49 -13.73 24.81
CA VAL A 393 1.84 -12.30 24.92
C VAL A 393 1.42 -11.55 23.66
N SER A 394 1.64 -12.11 22.46
CA SER A 394 1.19 -11.53 21.20
C SER A 394 -0.33 -11.37 21.11
N GLY A 395 -1.09 -12.38 21.53
CA GLY A 395 -2.55 -12.31 21.55
C GLY A 395 -3.08 -11.29 22.55
N VAL A 396 -2.45 -11.18 23.73
CA VAL A 396 -2.75 -10.12 24.72
C VAL A 396 -2.47 -8.74 24.14
N LEU A 397 -1.31 -8.52 23.50
CA LEU A 397 -0.99 -7.24 22.86
C LEU A 397 -1.93 -6.94 21.68
N THR A 398 -2.40 -7.96 20.98
CA THR A 398 -3.41 -7.80 19.92
C THR A 398 -4.74 -7.32 20.50
N ILE A 399 -5.18 -7.84 21.65
CA ILE A 399 -6.37 -7.33 22.35
C ILE A 399 -6.12 -5.92 22.86
N ALA A 400 -4.96 -5.67 23.47
CA ALA A 400 -4.59 -4.35 24.00
C ALA A 400 -4.52 -3.27 22.91
N SER A 401 -4.25 -3.65 21.65
CA SER A 401 -4.27 -2.73 20.51
C SER A 401 -5.63 -2.04 20.29
N VAL A 402 -6.72 -2.60 20.83
CA VAL A 402 -8.04 -1.94 20.84
C VAL A 402 -7.99 -0.60 21.59
N ALA A 403 -7.17 -0.49 22.64
CA ALA A 403 -7.03 0.74 23.40
C ALA A 403 -6.48 1.89 22.53
N ILE A 404 -5.70 1.56 21.50
CA ILE A 404 -5.19 2.52 20.52
C ILE A 404 -6.34 3.15 19.74
N GLY A 405 -7.45 2.44 19.54
CA GLY A 405 -8.66 2.97 18.92
C GLY A 405 -9.30 4.14 19.69
N PHE A 406 -9.03 4.29 20.99
CA PHE A 406 -9.48 5.46 21.77
C PHE A 406 -8.63 6.71 21.50
N ILE A 407 -7.34 6.53 21.18
CA ILE A 407 -6.41 7.64 20.89
C ILE A 407 -6.41 7.97 19.38
N LEU A 408 -6.53 6.93 18.55
CA LEU A 408 -6.47 6.97 17.09
C LEU A 408 -7.71 6.24 16.51
N PRO A 409 -8.91 6.83 16.63
CA PRO A 409 -10.14 6.24 16.11
C PRO A 409 -10.12 6.13 14.59
N VAL A 410 -10.64 5.03 14.05
CA VAL A 410 -10.82 4.86 12.60
C VAL A 410 -11.68 6.02 12.09
N PRO A 411 -11.21 6.76 11.07
CA PRO A 411 -11.90 7.93 10.57
C PRO A 411 -13.31 7.59 10.05
N ARG A 412 -14.27 8.44 10.38
CA ARG A 412 -15.55 8.50 9.66
C ARG A 412 -15.37 9.55 8.58
N VAL A 413 -15.18 9.15 7.34
CA VAL A 413 -15.14 10.09 6.23
C VAL A 413 -16.48 10.03 5.52
N GLY A 414 -17.21 11.15 5.53
CA GLY A 414 -18.33 11.36 4.63
C GLY A 414 -17.80 11.62 3.22
N ASN A 415 -18.45 11.06 2.20
CA ASN A 415 -17.99 11.19 0.81
C ASN A 415 -17.86 12.66 0.36
N ASP A 416 -18.70 13.56 0.90
CA ASP A 416 -18.80 14.96 0.50
C ASP A 416 -17.54 15.78 0.89
N GLU A 417 -16.87 15.45 2.01
CA GLU A 417 -15.69 16.19 2.49
C GLU A 417 -14.47 16.12 1.57
N LEU A 418 -14.43 15.11 0.69
CA LEU A 418 -13.32 14.84 -0.24
C LEU A 418 -13.58 15.32 -1.67
N GLU A 419 -14.76 15.86 -1.96
CA GLU A 419 -15.04 16.44 -3.28
C GLU A 419 -14.17 17.68 -3.50
N THR A 420 -13.50 17.71 -4.66
CA THR A 420 -12.67 18.84 -5.08
C THR A 420 -13.56 19.96 -5.59
N ILE A 421 -13.34 21.18 -5.11
CA ILE A 421 -14.05 22.36 -5.54
C ILE A 421 -13.19 23.11 -6.57
N GLU A 422 -13.81 23.52 -7.68
CA GLU A 422 -13.19 24.48 -8.58
C GLU A 422 -13.16 25.88 -7.94
N LEU A 423 -11.95 26.39 -7.75
CA LEU A 423 -11.76 27.74 -7.24
C LEU A 423 -12.10 28.76 -8.34
N ALA A 424 -13.10 29.61 -8.09
CA ALA A 424 -13.71 30.51 -9.08
C ALA A 424 -12.77 31.50 -9.79
N HIS A 425 -11.60 31.81 -9.23
CA HIS A 425 -10.70 32.83 -9.78
C HIS A 425 -9.37 32.24 -10.21
N GLU A 426 -9.08 32.23 -11.51
CA GLU A 426 -7.74 31.90 -11.99
C GLU A 426 -6.70 32.87 -11.41
N PRO A 427 -5.47 32.39 -11.10
CA PRO A 427 -4.44 33.28 -10.60
C PRO A 427 -4.06 34.31 -11.67
N GLU A 428 -4.02 35.58 -11.29
CA GLU A 428 -3.47 36.63 -12.15
C GLU A 428 -1.98 36.36 -12.42
N VAL A 429 -1.62 36.14 -13.69
CA VAL A 429 -0.25 35.86 -14.13
C VAL A 429 0.16 36.86 -15.21
N ALA A 430 0.99 37.84 -14.83
CA ALA A 430 1.61 38.78 -15.77
C ALA A 430 3.04 38.36 -16.18
N LEU A 431 3.64 37.39 -15.49
CA LEU A 431 4.98 36.89 -15.76
C LEU A 431 4.92 35.62 -16.62
N ALA A 432 5.74 35.52 -17.66
CA ALA A 432 5.86 34.28 -18.44
C ALA A 432 6.44 33.15 -17.57
N LEU A 433 5.58 32.23 -17.12
CA LEU A 433 5.94 31.10 -16.28
C LEU A 433 5.84 29.80 -17.07
N THR A 434 6.83 28.93 -16.88
CA THR A 434 6.74 27.53 -17.31
C THR A 434 6.20 26.69 -16.14
N PRO A 435 5.64 25.49 -16.39
CA PRO A 435 5.26 24.55 -15.33
C PRO A 435 6.37 24.27 -14.30
N ARG A 436 7.65 24.42 -14.70
CA ARG A 436 8.83 24.18 -13.85
C ARG A 436 9.35 25.43 -13.13
N SER A 437 8.79 26.60 -13.39
CA SER A 437 9.21 27.84 -12.72
C SER A 437 8.97 27.73 -11.22
N GLY A 438 10.00 27.91 -10.41
CA GLY A 438 9.90 27.90 -8.95
C GLY A 438 11.25 28.17 -8.29
N PRO A 439 11.31 28.20 -6.96
CA PRO A 439 10.18 28.02 -6.02
C PRO A 439 9.18 29.18 -6.06
N VAL A 440 7.90 28.87 -5.86
CA VAL A 440 6.81 29.85 -5.79
C VAL A 440 6.46 30.07 -4.32
N VAL A 441 6.52 31.32 -3.88
CA VAL A 441 6.12 31.75 -2.54
C VAL A 441 4.72 32.35 -2.64
N VAL A 442 3.82 31.91 -1.79
CA VAL A 442 2.51 32.53 -1.61
C VAL A 442 2.49 33.20 -0.26
N GLU A 443 2.18 34.49 -0.26
CA GLU A 443 1.96 35.30 0.92
C GLU A 443 0.49 35.74 0.95
N ILE A 444 -0.19 35.56 2.08
CA ILE A 444 -1.56 36.00 2.27
C ILE A 444 -1.59 36.89 3.49
N ASP A 445 -1.99 38.16 3.29
CA ASP A 445 -2.14 39.13 4.36
C ASP A 445 -3.58 39.12 4.87
N TYR A 446 -3.71 39.06 6.19
CA TYR A 446 -4.96 39.05 6.94
C TYR A 446 -4.95 40.22 7.92
N ARG A 447 -6.09 40.92 8.07
CA ARG A 447 -6.36 41.78 9.22
C ARG A 447 -7.28 41.07 10.19
N VAL A 448 -6.89 41.03 11.46
CA VAL A 448 -7.58 40.31 12.52
C VAL A 448 -7.63 41.17 13.79
N ASP A 449 -8.78 41.22 14.44
CA ASP A 449 -8.92 41.88 15.73
C ASP A 449 -7.92 41.29 16.75
N PRO A 450 -7.09 42.12 17.41
CA PRO A 450 -6.14 41.67 18.42
C PRO A 450 -6.76 40.83 19.55
N ALA A 451 -8.05 41.02 19.87
CA ALA A 451 -8.77 40.22 20.85
C ALA A 451 -8.97 38.76 20.41
N GLU A 452 -9.16 38.53 19.10
CA GLU A 452 -9.41 37.22 18.51
C GLU A 452 -8.12 36.52 18.01
N ALA A 453 -6.97 37.17 18.15
CA ALA A 453 -5.67 36.68 17.67
C ALA A 453 -5.36 35.22 18.06
N ARG A 454 -5.74 34.79 19.27
CA ARG A 454 -5.51 33.41 19.72
C ARG A 454 -6.40 32.40 19.00
N ASN A 455 -7.67 32.75 18.78
CA ASN A 455 -8.63 31.90 18.09
C ASN A 455 -8.28 31.81 16.60
N PHE A 456 -7.93 32.94 15.97
CA PHE A 456 -7.40 32.97 14.62
C PHE A 456 -6.14 32.11 14.47
N TYR A 457 -5.16 32.24 15.38
CA TYR A 457 -3.96 31.40 15.34
C TYR A 457 -4.29 29.90 15.41
N ASN A 458 -5.25 29.50 16.24
CA ASN A 458 -5.69 28.10 16.31
C ASN A 458 -6.34 27.64 15.00
N ALA A 459 -7.23 28.45 14.40
CA ALA A 459 -7.82 28.16 13.10
C ALA A 459 -6.75 28.04 11.99
N MET A 460 -5.75 28.92 12.02
CA MET A 460 -4.62 28.89 11.09
C MET A 460 -3.74 27.64 11.26
N ARG A 461 -3.63 27.06 12.46
CA ARG A 461 -2.93 25.78 12.66
C ARG A 461 -3.64 24.63 11.97
N ASP A 462 -4.96 24.66 11.89
CA ASP A 462 -5.73 23.64 11.18
C ASP A 462 -5.65 23.86 9.66
N LEU A 463 -5.76 25.11 9.19
CA LEU A 463 -5.53 25.46 7.78
C LEU A 463 -4.11 25.11 7.31
N MET A 464 -3.09 25.32 8.13
CA MET A 464 -1.70 24.91 7.84
C MET A 464 -1.62 23.42 7.49
N ARG A 465 -2.32 22.55 8.23
CA ARG A 465 -2.28 21.11 7.97
C ARG A 465 -2.86 20.80 6.60
N ALA A 466 -3.96 21.45 6.21
CA ALA A 466 -4.55 21.34 4.89
C ALA A 466 -3.58 21.82 3.78
N ARG A 467 -2.96 23.01 3.96
CA ARG A 467 -1.95 23.54 3.01
C ARG A 467 -0.80 22.56 2.80
N LYS A 468 -0.21 22.05 3.90
CA LYS A 468 0.90 21.09 3.84
C LYS A 468 0.47 19.77 3.21
N ARG A 469 -0.72 19.26 3.55
CA ARG A 469 -1.30 18.04 2.97
C ARG A 469 -1.42 18.13 1.44
N ASN A 470 -1.84 19.27 0.90
CA ASN A 470 -2.10 19.44 -0.53
C ASN A 470 -0.82 19.69 -1.36
N GLY A 471 0.30 20.02 -0.71
CA GLY A 471 1.61 20.13 -1.38
C GLY A 471 2.49 21.28 -0.91
N ALA A 472 2.02 22.19 -0.06
CA ALA A 472 2.83 23.29 0.43
C ALA A 472 3.94 22.78 1.38
N PHE A 473 5.06 23.49 1.43
CA PHE A 473 6.12 23.29 2.40
C PHE A 473 6.58 24.63 2.97
N ASP A 474 7.39 24.57 4.04
CA ASP A 474 7.94 25.76 4.71
C ASP A 474 6.88 26.85 4.96
N TRP A 475 5.81 26.42 5.64
CA TRP A 475 4.70 27.28 6.02
C TRP A 475 5.04 28.03 7.30
N SER A 476 4.74 29.32 7.34
CA SER A 476 4.84 30.16 8.51
C SER A 476 3.67 31.13 8.57
N ILE A 477 3.39 31.62 9.77
CA ILE A 477 2.49 32.74 9.99
C ILE A 477 3.22 33.75 10.87
N ALA A 478 3.27 35.00 10.42
CA ALA A 478 3.88 36.11 11.13
C ALA A 478 2.80 37.11 11.54
N ARG A 479 3.04 37.80 12.65
CA ARG A 479 2.28 38.96 13.09
C ARG A 479 3.20 40.17 12.96
N ASP A 480 2.71 41.25 12.38
CA ASP A 480 3.50 42.47 12.23
C ASP A 480 3.78 43.11 13.60
N ILE A 481 4.98 43.68 13.76
CA ILE A 481 5.43 44.29 15.02
C ILE A 481 4.88 45.72 15.15
N ALA A 482 4.74 46.42 14.02
CA ALA A 482 4.23 47.78 13.95
C ALA A 482 2.70 47.83 13.89
N ASP A 483 2.06 46.85 13.24
CA ASP A 483 0.60 46.71 13.21
C ASP A 483 0.15 45.34 13.79
N PRO A 484 -0.26 45.27 15.07
CA PRO A 484 -0.72 44.02 15.68
C PRO A 484 -1.96 43.41 15.03
N GLU A 485 -2.70 44.13 14.20
CA GLU A 485 -3.85 43.58 13.48
C GLU A 485 -3.41 42.79 12.23
N GLN A 486 -2.21 43.06 11.73
CA GLN A 486 -1.72 42.49 10.49
C GLN A 486 -1.01 41.15 10.72
N TRP A 487 -1.49 40.12 10.01
CA TRP A 487 -0.91 38.79 9.99
C TRP A 487 -0.58 38.40 8.54
N THR A 488 0.56 37.76 8.33
CA THR A 488 0.98 37.26 7.01
C THR A 488 1.23 35.76 7.10
N GLU A 489 0.41 34.98 6.40
CA GLU A 489 0.70 33.58 6.11
C GLU A 489 1.67 33.51 4.93
N ARG A 490 2.71 32.68 5.04
CA ARG A 490 3.65 32.42 3.96
C ARG A 490 3.82 30.92 3.78
N TYR A 491 3.79 30.44 2.53
CA TYR A 491 4.13 29.05 2.22
C TYR A 491 4.75 28.91 0.83
N HIS A 492 5.48 27.81 0.64
CA HIS A 492 6.26 27.55 -0.56
C HIS A 492 5.67 26.39 -1.36
N CYS A 493 5.72 26.52 -2.68
CA CYS A 493 5.43 25.47 -3.66
C CYS A 493 6.68 25.26 -4.53
N PRO A 494 7.11 24.01 -4.82
CA PRO A 494 8.38 23.80 -5.49
C PRO A 494 8.42 24.37 -6.90
N THR A 495 7.27 24.35 -7.60
CA THR A 495 7.10 24.90 -8.94
C THR A 495 5.70 25.49 -9.13
N TRP A 496 5.51 26.23 -10.22
CA TRP A 496 4.24 26.77 -10.66
C TRP A 496 3.21 25.67 -10.89
N ALA A 497 3.59 24.55 -11.51
CA ALA A 497 2.71 23.39 -11.66
C ALA A 497 2.28 22.81 -10.30
N ASP A 498 3.18 22.77 -9.31
CA ASP A 498 2.84 22.28 -7.97
C ASP A 498 1.86 23.24 -7.25
N TYR A 499 1.97 24.55 -7.50
CA TYR A 499 1.01 25.54 -7.00
C TYR A 499 -0.38 25.38 -7.64
N LEU A 500 -0.45 25.23 -8.97
CA LEU A 500 -1.72 24.99 -9.66
C LEU A 500 -2.37 23.69 -9.20
N ARG A 501 -1.59 22.61 -9.06
CA ARG A 501 -2.08 21.35 -8.49
C ARG A 501 -2.58 21.50 -7.07
N LEU A 502 -1.91 22.29 -6.23
CA LEU A 502 -2.40 22.57 -4.87
C LEU A 502 -3.79 23.20 -4.88
N ARG A 503 -4.08 24.05 -5.87
CA ARG A 503 -5.39 24.66 -6.07
C ARG A 503 -6.43 23.69 -6.60
N GLU A 504 -6.09 22.84 -7.57
CA GLU A 504 -6.97 21.78 -8.09
C GLU A 504 -7.35 20.74 -7.01
N ARG A 505 -6.48 20.55 -6.02
CA ARG A 505 -6.68 19.59 -4.92
C ARG A 505 -7.52 20.13 -3.76
N PHE A 506 -8.04 21.36 -3.87
CA PHE A 506 -8.79 22.02 -2.80
C PHE A 506 -10.17 21.35 -2.62
N THR A 507 -10.49 20.89 -1.41
CA THR A 507 -11.75 20.15 -1.13
C THR A 507 -12.77 20.96 -0.35
N GLU A 508 -14.01 20.45 -0.21
CA GLU A 508 -15.03 21.06 0.67
C GLU A 508 -14.54 21.19 2.13
N ALA A 509 -13.84 20.19 2.65
CA ALA A 509 -13.23 20.29 3.97
C ALA A 509 -12.18 21.41 4.07
N ASP A 510 -11.42 21.67 3.00
CA ASP A 510 -10.47 22.79 2.96
C ASP A 510 -11.18 24.14 2.89
N ARG A 511 -12.33 24.19 2.20
CA ARG A 511 -13.20 25.37 2.17
C ARG A 511 -13.75 25.67 3.56
N ALA A 512 -14.24 24.67 4.29
CA ALA A 512 -14.73 24.86 5.66
C ALA A 512 -13.65 25.41 6.60
N LEU A 513 -12.41 24.91 6.47
CA LEU A 513 -11.26 25.44 7.22
C LEU A 513 -10.94 26.90 6.82
N GLN A 514 -11.03 27.22 5.54
CA GLN A 514 -10.84 28.58 5.05
C GLN A 514 -11.95 29.51 5.55
N GLU A 515 -13.22 29.08 5.55
CA GLU A 515 -14.36 29.84 6.05
C GLU A 515 -14.25 30.10 7.56
N ALA A 516 -13.78 29.10 8.34
CA ALA A 516 -13.50 29.27 9.76
C ALA A 516 -12.41 30.32 10.03
N VAL A 517 -11.38 30.39 9.18
CA VAL A 517 -10.37 31.46 9.24
C VAL A 517 -10.99 32.80 8.82
N ASN A 518 -11.80 32.81 7.77
CA ASN A 518 -12.44 34.02 7.25
C ASN A 518 -13.40 34.67 8.26
N ALA A 519 -13.96 33.91 9.20
CA ALA A 519 -14.80 34.44 10.27
C ALA A 519 -14.08 35.45 11.19
N TYR A 520 -12.75 35.43 11.22
CA TYR A 520 -11.92 36.36 12.02
C TYR A 520 -11.30 37.50 11.20
N ILE A 521 -11.51 37.51 9.88
CA ILE A 521 -10.92 38.48 8.97
C ILE A 521 -11.85 39.69 8.86
N THR A 522 -11.31 40.89 9.09
CA THR A 522 -12.08 42.15 9.03
C THR A 522 -12.07 42.80 7.64
N GLU A 523 -11.04 42.54 6.83
CA GLU A 523 -10.86 43.10 5.49
C GLU A 523 -10.50 42.02 4.46
N PRO A 524 -10.85 42.17 3.17
CA PRO A 524 -10.51 41.20 2.13
C PRO A 524 -9.01 40.85 2.13
N SER A 525 -8.70 39.56 2.27
CA SER A 525 -7.32 39.08 2.33
C SER A 525 -6.57 39.36 1.02
N ARG A 526 -5.33 39.83 1.11
CA ARG A 526 -4.51 40.12 -0.07
C ARG A 526 -3.56 38.97 -0.36
N VAL A 527 -3.72 38.33 -1.51
CA VAL A 527 -2.85 37.21 -1.94
C VAL A 527 -1.74 37.71 -2.87
N ARG A 528 -0.49 37.51 -2.48
CA ARG A 528 0.71 37.81 -3.26
C ARG A 528 1.41 36.51 -3.65
N ARG A 529 1.76 36.37 -4.93
CA ARG A 529 2.46 35.20 -5.48
C ARG A 529 3.80 35.67 -6.02
N ARG A 530 4.90 35.14 -5.49
CA ARG A 530 6.26 35.55 -5.84
C ARG A 530 7.04 34.36 -6.37
N LEU A 531 7.83 34.60 -7.42
CA LEU A 531 8.83 33.64 -7.87
C LEU A 531 10.13 33.92 -7.12
N GLU A 532 10.47 33.05 -6.17
CA GLU A 532 11.66 33.22 -5.37
C GLU A 532 12.91 32.77 -6.15
N ARG A 533 13.96 33.58 -6.06
CA ARG A 533 15.25 33.33 -6.70
C ARG A 533 16.30 33.21 -5.61
N PRO A 534 16.57 32.00 -5.09
CA PRO A 534 17.64 31.81 -4.12
C PRO A 534 18.98 32.21 -4.77
N PHE A 535 19.87 32.77 -3.96
CA PHE A 535 21.21 33.17 -4.38
C PHE A 535 21.93 31.98 -5.01
N GLY A 536 22.46 32.14 -6.22
CA GLY A 536 23.10 31.05 -6.99
C GLY A 536 22.16 30.24 -7.90
N SER A 537 20.85 30.56 -7.98
CA SER A 537 19.97 29.93 -8.97
C SER A 537 20.25 30.46 -10.39
N VAL A 538 20.58 29.54 -11.27
CA VAL A 538 21.16 29.76 -12.62
C VAL A 538 20.12 30.28 -13.62
N ARG A 539 19.66 31.54 -13.47
CA ARG A 539 19.06 32.38 -14.54
C ARG A 539 19.16 33.85 -14.11
N TRP A 540 20.36 34.43 -14.13
CA TRP A 540 20.59 35.82 -13.69
C TRP A 540 20.33 36.85 -14.80
N ARG A 541 20.18 36.43 -16.07
CA ARG A 541 19.87 37.33 -17.19
C ARG A 541 18.60 36.92 -17.92
N ALA A 542 17.89 37.92 -18.46
CA ALA A 542 16.62 37.77 -19.16
C ALA A 542 16.73 37.01 -20.50
N ASP A 543 17.94 36.85 -21.03
CA ASP A 543 18.29 36.31 -22.35
C ASP A 543 18.86 34.89 -22.31
N THR A 544 18.87 34.20 -21.15
CA THR A 544 19.36 32.81 -21.08
C THR A 544 18.41 31.86 -21.84
N PRO A 545 18.83 31.21 -22.94
CA PRO A 545 17.95 30.36 -23.77
C PRO A 545 17.47 29.12 -23.02
N ASP A 546 16.22 28.72 -23.26
CA ASP A 546 15.63 27.49 -22.72
C ASP A 546 15.82 26.33 -23.72
N PRO A 547 16.53 25.23 -23.40
CA PRO A 547 16.84 24.18 -24.37
C PRO A 547 15.63 23.37 -24.85
N HIS A 548 14.44 23.57 -24.29
CA HIS A 548 13.26 22.73 -24.54
C HIS A 548 11.95 23.54 -24.64
N ILE A 549 11.94 24.62 -25.43
CA ILE A 549 10.68 25.29 -25.81
C ILE A 549 9.97 24.41 -26.84
N ASP A 550 9.20 23.43 -26.39
CA ASP A 550 7.97 23.06 -27.10
C ASP A 550 6.82 23.81 -26.42
N PRO A 551 6.16 24.76 -27.09
CA PRO A 551 5.05 25.50 -26.53
C PRO A 551 3.81 24.59 -26.51
N ILE A 552 3.54 23.96 -25.37
CA ILE A 552 2.23 23.36 -25.12
C ILE A 552 1.34 24.47 -24.56
N THR A 553 0.51 25.03 -25.44
CA THR A 553 -0.58 25.95 -25.08
C THR A 553 -1.64 25.17 -24.30
N VAL A 554 -1.88 25.51 -23.02
CA VAL A 554 -2.82 24.79 -22.14
C VAL A 554 -4.22 25.42 -22.13
N TYR A 555 -4.45 26.53 -22.83
CA TYR A 555 -5.78 27.15 -22.93
C TYR A 555 -6.09 27.56 -24.39
N PRO A 556 -7.26 27.22 -24.94
CA PRO A 556 -7.81 27.93 -26.08
C PRO A 556 -8.37 29.29 -25.63
N ASN A 557 -8.17 30.30 -26.47
CA ASN A 557 -8.73 31.66 -26.30
C ASN A 557 -10.25 31.68 -26.20
#